data_AF-A0AAV9W719-F1
#
_entry.id   AF-A0AAV9W719-F1
#
_cell.length_a   1.000
_cell.length_b   1.000
_cell.length_c   1.000
_cell.angle_alpha   90.00
_cell.angle_beta   90.00
_cell.angle_gamma   90.00
#
_symmetry.space_group_name_H-M   'P 1'
#
loop_
_entity.id
_entity.type
_entity.pdbx_description
1 polymer ?
#
loop_
_entity_poly.entity_id
_entity_poly.type
_entity_poly.pdbx_seq_one_letter_code
_entity_poly.pdbx_strand_id
1 'polypeptide(L)'
;MVSAIPHYEHECLPCDWMFSSATDLRDHIIEDHVSIICQSCDDRAFSGIKAFKDHYPFRLHQFKCGKCGAGINGTDPHSLLKAIDHMKGCQSVFDRHCVKVYHDSKEYYEHCRTDRAHIRIADAWEREDNRRRYNERQERLAHQRRVQIESDRRWDAYQLYLAQDRLENENRDYIPFDPLPPLEEDKAPEPATSTDIQQPADEKTYNSQGNLLEAFGSDKESEEFDYSTDWTDHATPSEEEMMSLKERMSRQQRRVKRAIKREAKRVEEERRKVEKEEARKKAIEAARLEARMKLSPEELREAEEKERLIEQEKAENAELIRKWVLENAEARREYNRTRRQNYDRDD
;
A
#
# COMPACT_ATOMS: atom_id res chain seq x y z
N MET A 1 9.21 45.59 28.46
CA MET A 1 9.62 44.35 27.76
C MET A 1 9.19 43.19 28.63
N VAL A 2 8.38 42.26 28.12
CA VAL A 2 8.07 41.02 28.83
C VAL A 2 9.09 39.98 28.36
N SER A 3 10.06 39.65 29.21
CA SER A 3 10.98 38.55 28.94
C SER A 3 10.17 37.26 28.96
N ALA A 4 10.09 36.57 27.82
CA ALA A 4 9.50 35.24 27.77
C ALA A 4 10.31 34.32 28.68
N ILE A 5 9.69 33.83 29.76
CA ILE A 5 10.32 32.83 30.62
C ILE A 5 10.44 31.55 29.79
N PRO A 6 11.65 30.99 29.58
CA PRO A 6 11.79 29.73 28.87
C PRO A 6 11.07 28.63 29.65
N HIS A 7 10.05 28.04 29.03
CA HIS A 7 9.31 26.91 29.59
C HIS A 7 10.17 25.64 29.47
N TYR A 8 11.00 25.41 30.48
CA TYR A 8 11.67 24.12 30.65
C TYR A 8 10.72 23.15 31.37
N GLU A 9 10.25 22.13 30.65
CA GLU A 9 9.24 21.17 31.16
C GLU A 9 9.86 19.86 31.65
N HIS A 10 11.19 19.70 31.52
CA HIS A 10 11.87 18.42 31.70
C HIS A 10 13.17 18.58 32.52
N GLU A 11 13.27 17.83 33.62
CA GLU A 11 14.36 17.88 34.60
C GLU A 11 15.17 16.58 34.58
N CYS A 12 16.49 16.68 34.72
CA CYS A 12 17.39 15.54 34.76
C CYS A 12 17.76 15.16 36.21
N LEU A 13 17.00 14.26 36.81
CA LEU A 13 17.16 13.83 38.22
C LEU A 13 18.58 13.42 38.67
N PRO A 14 19.51 12.96 37.79
CA PRO A 14 20.91 12.74 38.16
C PRO A 14 21.79 14.00 38.33
N CYS A 15 21.36 15.18 37.87
CA CYS A 15 22.19 16.39 37.83
C CYS A 15 21.45 17.74 37.92
N ASP A 16 20.12 17.72 38.06
CA ASP A 16 19.21 18.87 38.16
C ASP A 16 19.23 19.83 36.95
N TRP A 17 19.65 19.35 35.78
CA TRP A 17 19.64 20.14 34.53
C TRP A 17 18.26 20.17 33.88
N MET A 18 17.88 21.35 33.38
CA MET A 18 16.57 21.64 32.80
C MET A 18 16.61 21.72 31.27
N PHE A 19 15.65 21.07 30.61
CA PHE A 19 15.60 20.91 29.16
C PHE A 19 14.28 21.38 28.55
N SER A 20 14.37 21.93 27.33
CA SER A 20 13.23 22.41 26.53
C SER A 20 12.47 21.30 25.80
N SER A 21 13.04 20.09 25.69
CA SER A 21 12.31 18.91 25.22
C SER A 21 12.81 17.63 25.89
N ALA A 22 11.92 16.65 26.05
CA ALA A 22 12.27 15.33 26.55
C ALA A 22 13.17 14.53 25.60
N THR A 23 13.32 14.96 24.34
CA THR A 23 14.31 14.38 23.42
C THR A 23 15.72 14.79 23.82
N ASP A 24 15.90 16.08 24.16
CA ASP A 24 17.17 16.63 24.62
C ASP A 24 17.55 16.04 25.99
N LEU A 25 16.60 15.97 26.93
CA LEU A 25 16.78 15.30 28.23
C LEU A 25 17.22 13.84 28.06
N ARG A 26 16.53 13.07 27.21
CA ARG A 26 16.86 11.66 26.98
C ARG A 26 18.28 11.52 26.42
N ASP A 27 18.62 12.31 25.41
CA ASP A 27 19.90 12.18 24.72
C ASP A 27 21.06 12.68 25.60
N HIS A 28 20.85 13.68 26.47
CA HIS A 28 21.76 14.04 27.56
C HIS A 28 21.94 12.91 28.58
N ILE A 29 20.86 12.26 29.06
CA ILE A 29 20.97 11.09 29.95
C ILE A 29 21.86 10.00 29.33
N ILE A 30 21.81 9.84 28.01
CA ILE A 30 22.63 8.87 27.25
C ILE A 30 24.09 9.33 27.08
N GLU A 31 24.34 10.62 26.87
CA GLU A 31 25.71 11.12 26.74
C GLU A 31 26.43 11.17 28.10
N ASP A 32 25.76 11.57 29.18
CA ASP A 32 26.40 11.92 30.46
C ASP A 32 26.02 11.01 31.66
N HIS A 33 24.95 10.17 31.61
CA HIS A 33 24.46 9.44 32.80
C HIS A 33 24.30 7.91 32.71
N VAL A 34 23.96 7.33 31.55
CA VAL A 34 23.72 5.87 31.40
C VAL A 34 24.89 5.01 31.87
N SER A 35 24.58 3.87 32.50
CA SER A 35 25.57 2.95 33.05
C SER A 35 26.13 2.02 31.98
N ILE A 36 27.44 2.07 31.76
CA ILE A 36 28.17 1.23 30.80
C ILE A 36 29.31 0.52 31.54
N ILE A 37 29.47 -0.78 31.35
CA ILE A 37 30.53 -1.57 31.99
C ILE A 37 31.52 -2.07 30.93
N CYS A 38 32.80 -1.70 31.07
CA CYS A 38 33.88 -2.13 30.19
C CYS A 38 34.38 -3.53 30.55
N GLN A 39 34.02 -4.54 29.76
CA GLN A 39 34.47 -5.92 29.98
C GLN A 39 35.98 -6.07 29.75
N SER A 40 36.57 -5.22 28.91
CA SER A 40 38.01 -5.21 28.59
C SER A 40 38.88 -4.53 29.67
N CYS A 41 38.29 -3.95 30.72
CA CYS A 41 39.01 -3.24 31.78
C CYS A 41 38.39 -3.55 33.15
N ASP A 42 38.55 -4.79 33.61
CA ASP A 42 38.16 -5.29 34.95
C ASP A 42 36.71 -4.97 35.35
N ASP A 43 35.78 -5.03 34.39
CA ASP A 43 34.36 -4.67 34.57
C ASP A 43 34.15 -3.25 35.15
N ARG A 44 35.06 -2.32 34.85
CA ARG A 44 34.95 -0.92 35.28
C ARG A 44 33.68 -0.27 34.71
N ALA A 45 32.90 0.34 35.60
CA ALA A 45 31.70 1.07 35.26
C ALA A 45 31.99 2.54 34.89
N PHE A 46 31.17 3.06 33.98
CA PHE A 46 31.16 4.43 33.48
C PHE A 46 29.74 4.98 33.52
N SER A 47 29.61 6.29 33.72
CA SER A 47 28.35 7.03 33.63
C SER A 47 28.43 7.94 32.40
N GLY A 48 27.50 7.75 31.47
CA GLY A 48 27.49 8.41 30.17
C GLY A 48 28.34 7.72 29.10
N ILE A 49 27.85 7.74 27.85
CA ILE A 49 28.63 7.35 26.67
C ILE A 49 29.89 8.21 26.51
N LYS A 50 29.87 9.47 26.94
CA LYS A 50 30.98 10.42 26.84
C LYS A 50 32.19 9.96 27.65
N ALA A 51 32.00 9.69 28.94
CA ALA A 51 33.05 9.13 29.80
C ALA A 51 33.58 7.77 29.29
N PHE A 52 32.73 6.96 28.62
CA PHE A 52 33.16 5.72 27.99
C PHE A 52 33.95 5.93 26.68
N LYS A 53 33.62 6.94 25.87
CA LYS A 53 34.41 7.38 24.69
C LYS A 53 35.78 7.93 25.13
N ASP A 54 35.82 8.69 26.21
CA ASP A 54 37.03 9.33 26.75
C ASP A 54 37.97 8.32 27.43
N HIS A 55 37.44 7.22 27.97
CA HIS A 55 38.21 6.15 28.59
C HIS A 55 39.20 5.47 27.62
N TYR A 56 38.76 5.15 26.40
CA TYR A 56 39.60 4.49 25.39
C TYR A 56 38.97 4.57 23.99
N PRO A 57 39.76 4.49 22.89
CA PRO A 57 39.22 4.30 21.54
C PRO A 57 38.29 3.10 21.42
N PHE A 58 36.97 3.39 21.43
CA PHE A 58 35.82 2.47 21.47
C PHE A 58 35.97 1.17 20.65
N ARG A 59 36.63 1.23 19.49
CA ARG A 59 36.80 0.14 18.51
C ARG A 59 37.48 -1.13 19.04
N LEU A 60 38.13 -1.08 20.20
CA LEU A 60 38.90 -2.19 20.76
C LEU A 60 38.29 -2.84 22.01
N HIS A 61 37.26 -2.24 22.61
CA HIS A 61 36.70 -2.73 23.89
C HIS A 61 35.31 -3.38 23.72
N GLN A 62 35.12 -4.48 24.44
CA GLN A 62 33.79 -5.07 24.65
C GLN A 62 33.17 -4.45 25.90
N PHE A 63 31.87 -4.20 25.87
CA PHE A 63 31.15 -3.61 26.99
C PHE A 63 29.76 -4.22 27.15
N LYS A 64 29.17 -4.05 28.32
CA LYS A 64 27.79 -4.43 28.60
C LYS A 64 26.98 -3.26 29.14
N CYS A 65 25.68 -3.29 28.85
CA CYS A 65 24.69 -2.39 29.45
C CYS A 65 24.67 -2.60 30.96
N GLY A 66 24.95 -1.57 31.76
CA GLY A 66 25.06 -1.68 33.22
C GLY A 66 23.74 -2.00 33.93
N LYS A 67 22.59 -1.78 33.30
CA LYS A 67 21.26 -2.12 33.83
C LYS A 67 20.85 -3.58 33.55
N CYS A 68 20.97 -4.06 32.32
CA CYS A 68 20.45 -5.38 31.92
C CYS A 68 21.52 -6.44 31.63
N GLY A 69 22.81 -6.09 31.70
CA GLY A 69 23.93 -6.99 31.46
C GLY A 69 24.17 -7.38 29.99
N ALA A 70 23.34 -6.93 29.05
CA ALA A 70 23.47 -7.25 27.63
C ALA A 70 24.83 -6.79 27.07
N GLY A 71 25.62 -7.74 26.57
CA GLY A 71 26.90 -7.48 25.91
C GLY A 71 26.71 -6.86 24.52
N ILE A 72 27.52 -5.85 24.22
CA ILE A 72 27.47 -5.09 22.97
C ILE A 72 28.90 -4.96 22.43
N ASN A 73 29.11 -5.39 21.19
CA ASN A 73 30.44 -5.43 20.58
C ASN A 73 30.84 -4.03 20.08
N GLY A 74 31.84 -3.39 20.71
CA GLY A 74 32.32 -2.06 20.34
C GLY A 74 33.13 -1.97 19.05
N THR A 75 33.29 -3.09 18.32
CA THR A 75 34.22 -3.24 17.19
C THR A 75 33.94 -2.34 15.99
N ASP A 76 32.71 -1.84 15.81
CA ASP A 76 32.30 -1.08 14.63
C ASP A 76 31.37 0.11 14.93
N PRO A 77 31.34 1.16 14.09
CA PRO A 77 30.50 2.34 14.31
C PRO A 77 28.99 2.07 14.28
N HIS A 78 28.52 1.05 13.56
CA HIS A 78 27.09 0.72 13.55
C HIS A 78 26.67 0.00 14.85
N SER A 79 27.58 -0.70 15.51
CA SER A 79 27.34 -1.29 16.83
C SER A 79 27.39 -0.26 17.96
N LEU A 80 28.07 0.89 17.79
CA LEU A 80 27.85 2.06 18.66
C LEU A 80 26.41 2.60 18.53
N LEU A 81 25.89 2.72 17.31
CA LEU A 81 24.50 3.15 17.09
C LEU A 81 23.51 2.16 17.72
N LYS A 82 23.69 0.85 17.53
CA LYS A 82 22.90 -0.19 18.23
C LYS A 82 23.01 -0.10 19.75
N ALA A 83 24.18 0.31 20.28
CA ALA A 83 24.36 0.53 21.72
C ALA A 83 23.54 1.72 22.22
N ILE A 84 23.58 2.83 21.47
CA ILE A 84 22.77 4.04 21.75
C ILE A 84 21.28 3.70 21.70
N ASP A 85 20.82 3.00 20.67
CA ASP A 85 19.42 2.57 20.52
C ASP A 85 18.99 1.60 21.64
N HIS A 86 19.87 0.68 22.05
CA HIS A 86 19.64 -0.16 23.22
C HIS A 86 19.53 0.66 24.50
N MET A 87 20.38 1.67 24.72
CA MET A 87 20.31 2.54 25.89
C MET A 87 19.07 3.44 25.89
N LYS A 88 18.62 3.90 24.71
CA LYS A 88 17.30 4.55 24.49
C LYS A 88 16.14 3.62 24.86
N GLY A 89 16.27 2.30 24.64
CA GLY A 89 15.28 1.29 25.00
C GLY A 89 15.38 0.69 26.41
N CYS A 90 16.48 0.91 27.13
CA CYS A 90 16.78 0.20 28.39
C CYS A 90 17.00 1.09 29.62
N GLN A 91 17.60 2.27 29.45
CA GLN A 91 18.07 3.13 30.57
C GLN A 91 17.54 4.57 30.51
N SER A 92 16.81 4.92 29.45
CA SER A 92 16.36 6.27 29.13
C SER A 92 15.10 6.20 28.27
N VAL A 93 14.13 5.41 28.73
CA VAL A 93 12.94 5.08 27.93
C VAL A 93 12.03 6.30 27.87
N PHE A 94 11.89 6.88 26.68
CA PHE A 94 11.02 8.03 26.46
C PHE A 94 9.61 7.58 26.06
N ASP A 95 8.61 7.97 26.87
CA ASP A 95 7.21 7.78 26.55
C ASP A 95 6.68 8.97 25.72
N ARG A 96 6.31 8.66 24.48
CA ARG A 96 5.75 9.63 23.53
C ARG A 96 4.37 10.16 23.94
N HIS A 97 3.60 9.45 24.77
CA HIS A 97 2.23 9.81 25.10
C HIS A 97 2.13 10.83 26.23
N CYS A 98 2.96 10.68 27.27
CA CYS A 98 3.00 11.58 28.43
C CYS A 98 4.25 12.48 28.47
N VAL A 99 5.17 12.34 27.51
CA VAL A 99 6.39 13.13 27.35
C VAL A 99 7.36 13.02 28.55
N LYS A 100 7.43 11.83 29.15
CA LYS A 100 8.32 11.51 30.29
C LYS A 100 9.47 10.60 29.86
N VAL A 101 10.58 10.65 30.61
CA VAL A 101 11.74 9.76 30.46
C VAL A 101 11.87 8.91 31.71
N TYR A 102 12.12 7.61 31.53
CA TYR A 102 12.23 6.61 32.60
C TYR A 102 13.63 6.00 32.64
N HIS A 103 14.18 5.79 33.84
CA HIS A 103 15.53 5.24 34.04
C HIS A 103 15.57 3.71 34.01
N ASP A 104 14.40 3.05 34.00
CA ASP A 104 14.25 1.64 33.67
C ASP A 104 13.04 1.39 32.75
N SER A 105 13.23 0.52 31.76
CA SER A 105 12.17 -0.18 31.03
C SER A 105 11.04 -0.73 31.93
N LYS A 106 11.35 -1.24 33.12
CA LYS A 106 10.36 -1.78 34.07
C LYS A 106 9.43 -0.68 34.61
N GLU A 107 9.98 0.45 35.04
CA GLU A 107 9.22 1.61 35.52
C GLU A 107 8.30 2.15 34.42
N TYR A 108 8.80 2.23 33.18
CA TYR A 108 8.02 2.59 32.01
C TYR A 108 6.85 1.61 31.77
N TYR A 109 7.10 0.29 31.76
CA TYR A 109 6.01 -0.68 31.56
C TYR A 109 5.01 -0.73 32.73
N GLU A 110 5.43 -0.42 33.96
CA GLU A 110 4.54 -0.28 35.11
C GLU A 110 3.69 1.00 34.99
N HIS A 111 4.27 2.13 34.55
CA HIS A 111 3.54 3.36 34.22
C HIS A 111 2.47 3.11 33.15
N CYS A 112 2.84 2.54 32.00
CA CYS A 112 1.90 2.29 30.89
C CYS A 112 0.74 1.35 31.26
N ARG A 113 0.88 0.54 32.33
CA ARG A 113 -0.15 -0.38 32.83
C ARG A 113 -1.02 0.20 33.96
N THR A 114 -0.52 1.18 34.70
CA THR A 114 -1.15 1.64 35.95
C THR A 114 -1.62 3.10 35.89
N ASP A 115 -0.96 3.96 35.12
CA ASP A 115 -1.32 5.36 35.01
C ASP A 115 -2.57 5.55 34.12
N ARG A 116 -3.70 5.78 34.79
CA ARG A 116 -4.99 6.05 34.13
C ARG A 116 -4.99 7.33 33.28
N ALA A 117 -4.05 8.26 33.45
CA ALA A 117 -3.90 9.40 32.54
C ALA A 117 -3.17 8.96 31.27
N HIS A 118 -2.03 8.25 31.38
CA HIS A 118 -1.32 7.66 30.23
C HIS A 118 -2.28 6.84 29.36
N ILE A 119 -2.99 5.86 29.95
CA ILE A 119 -3.85 4.94 29.20
C ILE A 119 -4.91 5.70 28.40
N ARG A 120 -5.56 6.72 28.99
CA ARG A 120 -6.55 7.55 28.29
C ARG A 120 -5.95 8.36 27.14
N ILE A 121 -4.70 8.80 27.24
CA ILE A 121 -3.99 9.53 26.18
C ILE A 121 -3.60 8.55 25.06
N ALA A 122 -3.06 7.37 25.40
CA ALA A 122 -2.74 6.31 24.44
C ALA A 122 -3.99 5.84 23.67
N ASP A 123 -5.09 5.56 24.36
CA ASP A 123 -6.39 5.21 23.76
C ASP A 123 -6.90 6.30 22.81
N ALA A 124 -6.67 7.58 23.12
CA ALA A 124 -7.05 8.70 22.26
C ALA A 124 -6.15 8.78 21.01
N TRP A 125 -4.83 8.58 21.19
CA TRP A 125 -3.85 8.53 20.10
C TRP A 125 -4.11 7.38 19.13
N GLU A 126 -4.37 6.17 19.63
CA GLU A 126 -4.68 5.01 18.78
C GLU A 126 -5.99 5.23 17.99
N ARG A 127 -7.02 5.83 18.61
CA ARG A 127 -8.26 6.16 17.90
C ARG A 127 -8.04 7.21 16.80
N GLU A 128 -7.17 8.19 17.01
CA GLU A 128 -6.84 9.18 15.97
C GLU A 128 -5.98 8.58 14.86
N ASP A 129 -4.94 7.80 15.17
CA ASP A 129 -4.13 7.14 14.15
C ASP A 129 -4.96 6.13 13.33
N ASN A 130 -5.89 5.40 13.94
CA ASN A 130 -6.83 4.54 13.22
C ASN A 130 -7.81 5.34 12.33
N ARG A 131 -8.26 6.53 12.75
CA ARG A 131 -9.03 7.46 11.88
C ARG A 131 -8.18 7.91 10.69
N ARG A 132 -6.95 8.41 10.93
CA ARG A 132 -6.02 8.82 9.87
C ARG A 132 -5.75 7.70 8.87
N ARG A 133 -5.36 6.51 9.33
CA ARG A 133 -5.12 5.32 8.48
C ARG A 133 -6.38 4.89 7.70
N TYR A 134 -7.58 5.14 8.23
CA TYR A 134 -8.83 4.90 7.49
C TYR A 134 -9.03 5.95 6.39
N ASN A 135 -8.84 7.23 6.69
CA ASN A 135 -8.96 8.33 5.72
C ASN A 135 -7.96 8.16 4.57
N GLU A 136 -6.68 7.90 4.86
CA GLU A 136 -5.66 7.62 3.84
C GLU A 136 -6.02 6.43 2.93
N ARG A 137 -6.77 5.44 3.44
CA ARG A 137 -7.27 4.31 2.62
C ARG A 137 -8.42 4.75 1.74
N GLN A 138 -9.36 5.54 2.26
CA GLN A 138 -10.46 6.09 1.46
C GLN A 138 -9.96 7.05 0.38
N GLU A 139 -8.97 7.88 0.68
CA GLU A 139 -8.30 8.77 -0.29
C GLU A 139 -7.60 7.99 -1.40
N ARG A 140 -6.85 6.93 -1.05
CA ARG A 140 -6.24 6.02 -2.05
C ARG A 140 -7.31 5.35 -2.94
N LEU A 141 -8.40 4.86 -2.35
CA LEU A 141 -9.52 4.27 -3.10
C LEU A 141 -10.28 5.31 -3.95
N ALA A 142 -10.39 6.57 -3.48
CA ALA A 142 -10.97 7.67 -4.26
C ALA A 142 -10.05 8.08 -5.42
N HIS A 143 -8.74 8.14 -5.20
CA HIS A 143 -7.74 8.38 -6.23
C HIS A 143 -7.77 7.29 -7.30
N GLN A 144 -7.76 6.01 -6.91
CA GLN A 144 -7.88 4.88 -7.84
C GLN A 144 -9.17 4.95 -8.66
N ARG A 145 -10.31 5.30 -8.04
CA ARG A 145 -11.57 5.50 -8.76
C ARG A 145 -11.54 6.69 -9.73
N ARG A 146 -10.88 7.80 -9.39
CA ARG A 146 -10.68 8.92 -10.35
C ARG A 146 -9.82 8.51 -11.54
N VAL A 147 -8.68 7.86 -11.30
CA VAL A 147 -7.79 7.37 -12.37
C VAL A 147 -8.52 6.34 -13.26
N GLN A 148 -9.34 5.47 -12.69
CA GLN A 148 -10.16 4.54 -13.47
C GLN A 148 -11.17 5.30 -14.36
N ILE A 149 -11.97 6.21 -13.79
CA ILE A 149 -12.94 7.02 -14.54
C ILE A 149 -12.27 7.86 -15.65
N GLU A 150 -11.07 8.37 -15.41
CA GLU A 150 -10.28 9.08 -16.42
C GLU A 150 -9.73 8.15 -17.52
N SER A 151 -9.36 6.92 -17.17
CA SER A 151 -8.96 5.88 -18.13
C SER A 151 -10.16 5.43 -18.98
N ASP A 152 -11.31 5.17 -18.36
CA ASP A 152 -12.54 4.74 -19.02
C ASP A 152 -13.00 5.82 -20.02
N ARG A 153 -13.05 7.09 -19.59
CA ARG A 153 -13.39 8.23 -20.48
C ARG A 153 -12.45 8.41 -21.65
N ARG A 154 -11.14 8.14 -21.48
CA ARG A 154 -10.18 8.19 -22.60
C ARG A 154 -10.45 7.06 -23.59
N TRP A 155 -10.85 5.89 -23.10
CA TRP A 155 -11.22 4.75 -23.94
C TRP A 155 -12.54 5.00 -24.69
N ASP A 156 -13.56 5.57 -24.03
CA ASP A 156 -14.82 5.99 -24.66
C ASP A 156 -14.56 7.03 -25.78
N ALA A 157 -13.74 8.05 -25.50
CA ALA A 157 -13.37 9.06 -26.48
C ALA A 157 -12.61 8.47 -27.68
N TYR A 158 -11.75 7.47 -27.45
CA TYR A 158 -11.06 6.74 -28.51
C TYR A 158 -12.01 5.88 -29.35
N GLN A 159 -13.04 5.26 -28.76
CA GLN A 159 -14.07 4.55 -29.52
C GLN A 159 -14.93 5.50 -30.37
N LEU A 160 -15.25 6.70 -29.87
CA LEU A 160 -15.94 7.73 -30.66
C LEU A 160 -15.09 8.20 -31.85
N TYR A 161 -13.79 8.42 -31.64
CA TYR A 161 -12.86 8.72 -32.74
C TYR A 161 -12.84 7.62 -33.80
N LEU A 162 -12.71 6.35 -33.40
CA LEU A 162 -12.77 5.20 -34.32
C LEU A 162 -14.15 5.01 -34.98
N ALA A 163 -15.24 5.51 -34.40
CA ALA A 163 -16.56 5.48 -35.02
C ALA A 163 -16.69 6.59 -36.08
N GLN A 164 -16.17 7.79 -35.80
CA GLN A 164 -16.13 8.90 -36.74
C GLN A 164 -15.23 8.61 -37.95
N ASP A 165 -14.02 8.09 -37.75
CA ASP A 165 -13.10 7.71 -38.83
C ASP A 165 -13.73 6.68 -39.80
N ARG A 166 -14.48 5.70 -39.28
CA ARG A 166 -15.26 4.78 -40.13
C ARG A 166 -16.34 5.48 -40.93
N LEU A 167 -17.11 6.39 -40.32
CA LEU A 167 -18.12 7.17 -41.04
C LEU A 167 -17.50 8.11 -42.09
N GLU A 168 -16.34 8.68 -41.84
CA GLU A 168 -15.63 9.53 -42.83
C GLU A 168 -15.04 8.71 -43.98
N ASN A 169 -14.58 7.48 -43.72
CA ASN A 169 -14.15 6.55 -44.77
C ASN A 169 -15.33 5.88 -45.52
N GLU A 170 -16.49 5.68 -44.89
CA GLU A 170 -17.71 5.20 -45.55
C GLU A 170 -18.39 6.29 -46.41
N ASN A 171 -18.29 7.57 -46.01
CA ASN A 171 -18.73 8.71 -46.83
C ASN A 171 -17.69 9.14 -47.90
N ARG A 172 -16.53 8.48 -47.97
CA ARG A 172 -15.68 8.55 -49.16
C ARG A 172 -16.25 7.64 -50.24
N ASP A 173 -17.26 8.16 -50.93
CA ASP A 173 -17.86 7.52 -52.09
C ASP A 173 -16.78 6.99 -53.04
N TYR A 174 -16.95 5.73 -53.44
CA TYR A 174 -16.06 5.00 -54.32
C TYR A 174 -16.00 5.70 -55.69
N ILE A 175 -14.98 6.54 -55.91
CA ILE A 175 -14.73 7.20 -57.20
C ILE A 175 -14.65 6.08 -58.26
N PRO A 176 -15.55 6.04 -59.25
CA PRO A 176 -15.50 5.03 -60.28
C PRO A 176 -14.16 5.11 -61.02
N PHE A 177 -13.56 3.95 -61.27
CA PHE A 177 -12.35 3.87 -62.10
C PHE A 177 -12.73 4.28 -63.54
N ASP A 178 -12.46 5.53 -63.90
CA ASP A 178 -12.52 5.96 -65.30
C ASP A 178 -11.51 5.13 -66.10
N PRO A 179 -11.91 4.52 -67.22
CA PRO A 179 -11.02 3.68 -68.02
C PRO A 179 -9.93 4.55 -68.64
N LEU A 180 -8.67 4.25 -68.33
CA LEU A 180 -7.50 4.95 -68.88
C LEU A 180 -7.57 4.99 -70.43
N PRO A 181 -7.38 6.16 -71.06
CA PRO A 181 -7.19 6.23 -72.50
C PRO A 181 -5.89 5.49 -72.92
N PRO A 182 -5.75 5.10 -74.19
CA PRO A 182 -4.64 4.27 -74.64
C PRO A 182 -3.27 4.92 -74.41
N LEU A 183 -2.25 4.09 -74.18
CA LEU A 183 -0.85 4.54 -74.26
C LEU A 183 -0.54 4.99 -75.68
N GLU A 184 -0.12 6.24 -75.83
CA GLU A 184 0.77 6.65 -76.92
C GLU A 184 2.21 6.59 -76.38
N GLU A 185 3.05 5.75 -77.01
CA GLU A 185 4.47 5.67 -76.69
C GLU A 185 5.23 6.82 -77.36
N ASP A 186 5.90 7.69 -76.58
CA ASP A 186 7.21 8.18 -77.04
C ASP A 186 8.14 8.80 -75.98
N LYS A 187 9.41 8.37 -76.05
CA LYS A 187 10.67 9.08 -75.70
C LYS A 187 10.78 9.88 -74.38
N ALA A 188 11.54 9.30 -73.44
CA ALA A 188 12.39 10.05 -72.49
C ALA A 188 13.56 10.74 -73.25
N PRO A 189 14.27 11.76 -72.71
CA PRO A 189 15.15 11.54 -71.53
C PRO A 189 15.29 12.71 -70.51
N GLU A 190 15.56 12.36 -69.24
CA GLU A 190 16.47 12.99 -68.23
C GLU A 190 16.50 14.52 -67.95
N PRO A 191 17.13 14.98 -66.83
CA PRO A 191 17.26 14.39 -65.48
C PRO A 191 17.00 15.41 -64.33
N ALA A 192 16.73 14.97 -63.09
CA ALA A 192 17.16 15.68 -61.85
C ALA A 192 16.93 14.93 -60.52
N THR A 193 17.93 15.06 -59.65
CA THR A 193 18.12 14.70 -58.23
C THR A 193 17.00 15.10 -57.24
N SER A 194 16.68 14.25 -56.23
CA SER A 194 16.97 14.50 -54.78
C SER A 194 16.02 13.86 -53.73
N THR A 195 16.63 13.26 -52.69
CA THR A 195 16.21 13.13 -51.26
C THR A 195 14.97 12.33 -50.79
N ASP A 196 15.29 11.41 -49.86
CA ASP A 196 14.58 10.94 -48.65
C ASP A 196 13.23 10.17 -48.70
N ILE A 197 13.22 9.06 -47.95
CA ILE A 197 12.08 8.15 -47.73
C ILE A 197 11.90 7.96 -46.22
N GLN A 198 10.65 8.05 -45.74
CA GLN A 198 10.26 7.66 -44.38
C GLN A 198 9.66 6.24 -44.35
N GLN A 199 9.81 5.54 -43.23
CA GLN A 199 9.10 4.27 -42.96
C GLN A 199 7.81 4.50 -42.15
N PRO A 200 6.72 3.76 -42.44
CA PRO A 200 5.66 3.43 -41.48
C PRO A 200 5.88 2.05 -40.84
N ALA A 201 5.01 1.66 -39.90
CA ALA A 201 5.18 0.52 -39.00
C ALA A 201 4.26 -0.70 -39.31
N ASP A 202 4.56 -1.82 -38.65
CA ASP A 202 3.92 -3.13 -38.84
C ASP A 202 3.01 -3.48 -37.63
N GLU A 203 1.73 -3.76 -37.85
CA GLU A 203 0.81 -4.30 -36.83
C GLU A 203 0.65 -5.82 -37.00
N LYS A 204 0.74 -6.61 -35.90
CA LYS A 204 0.35 -8.02 -35.90
C LYS A 204 -0.35 -8.44 -34.60
N THR A 205 -1.67 -8.55 -34.65
CA THR A 205 -2.49 -9.27 -33.66
C THR A 205 -2.47 -10.78 -33.90
N TYR A 206 -2.54 -11.60 -32.85
CA TYR A 206 -2.80 -13.04 -33.00
C TYR A 206 -3.71 -13.57 -31.88
N ASN A 207 -4.74 -14.32 -32.23
CA ASN A 207 -5.64 -14.97 -31.27
C ASN A 207 -6.41 -16.12 -31.95
N SER A 208 -6.15 -17.37 -31.56
CA SER A 208 -6.95 -18.53 -31.97
C SER A 208 -6.81 -19.69 -30.99
N GLN A 209 -7.82 -20.56 -30.95
CA GLN A 209 -7.86 -21.78 -30.14
C GLN A 209 -8.11 -22.99 -31.06
N GLY A 210 -7.58 -24.16 -30.71
CA GLY A 210 -7.81 -25.41 -31.44
C GLY A 210 -7.29 -26.61 -30.64
N ASN A 211 -7.97 -27.76 -30.74
CA ASN A 211 -7.72 -28.95 -29.90
C ASN A 211 -8.23 -30.22 -30.60
N LEU A 212 -7.40 -31.25 -30.78
CA LEU A 212 -7.84 -32.59 -31.22
C LEU A 212 -6.82 -33.72 -30.94
N LEU A 213 -7.32 -34.95 -30.90
CA LEU A 213 -6.66 -36.27 -30.85
C LEU A 213 -7.24 -37.10 -32.03
N GLU A 214 -6.78 -38.28 -32.48
CA GLU A 214 -5.79 -39.32 -32.11
C GLU A 214 -5.49 -40.14 -33.41
N ALA A 215 -4.74 -41.24 -33.56
CA ALA A 215 -3.93 -42.16 -32.73
C ALA A 215 -2.94 -42.95 -33.63
N PHE A 216 -2.04 -43.76 -33.05
CA PHE A 216 -1.13 -44.75 -33.68
C PHE A 216 0.00 -44.17 -34.59
N GLY A 217 1.14 -44.83 -34.82
CA GLY A 217 1.72 -46.01 -34.12
C GLY A 217 2.23 -47.14 -35.02
N SER A 218 3.49 -47.09 -35.48
CA SER A 218 4.27 -48.27 -35.95
C SER A 218 5.75 -47.95 -36.20
N ASP A 219 6.63 -48.93 -36.01
CA ASP A 219 8.09 -48.84 -36.23
C ASP A 219 8.51 -49.08 -37.70
N LYS A 220 9.70 -48.58 -38.08
CA LYS A 220 10.67 -49.29 -38.95
C LYS A 220 12.04 -48.61 -39.03
N GLU A 221 13.03 -49.41 -39.40
CA GLU A 221 14.45 -49.08 -39.52
C GLU A 221 14.83 -48.77 -40.99
N SER A 222 16.14 -48.55 -41.21
CA SER A 222 16.87 -48.36 -42.48
C SER A 222 16.65 -47.03 -43.21
N GLU A 223 17.56 -46.55 -44.07
CA GLU A 223 19.04 -46.55 -44.17
C GLU A 223 19.37 -45.69 -45.44
N GLU A 224 20.57 -45.11 -45.53
CA GLU A 224 21.15 -44.51 -46.77
C GLU A 224 20.41 -43.35 -47.48
N PHE A 225 21.03 -42.16 -47.57
CA PHE A 225 21.76 -41.68 -48.77
C PHE A 225 22.27 -40.24 -48.57
N ASP A 226 23.14 -39.74 -49.45
CA ASP A 226 24.02 -38.59 -49.19
C ASP A 226 23.79 -37.34 -50.08
N TYR A 227 24.17 -36.18 -49.53
CA TYR A 227 24.23 -34.80 -50.06
C TYR A 227 23.08 -34.14 -50.87
N SER A 228 22.56 -33.07 -50.25
CA SER A 228 22.49 -31.69 -50.78
C SER A 228 21.53 -31.33 -51.94
N THR A 229 20.51 -30.54 -51.61
CA THR A 229 20.05 -29.41 -52.43
C THR A 229 19.56 -28.30 -51.49
N ASP A 230 19.92 -27.05 -51.77
CA ASP A 230 19.50 -25.88 -50.98
C ASP A 230 18.00 -25.55 -51.11
N TRP A 231 17.55 -24.52 -50.37
CA TRP A 231 16.25 -23.84 -50.43
C TRP A 231 15.08 -24.47 -49.68
N THR A 232 15.04 -24.27 -48.36
CA THR A 232 13.81 -23.77 -47.74
C THR A 232 14.12 -22.87 -46.54
N ASP A 233 13.92 -21.56 -46.70
CA ASP A 233 14.14 -20.58 -45.63
C ASP A 233 12.92 -20.57 -44.68
N HIS A 234 12.83 -21.62 -43.87
CA HIS A 234 11.79 -21.83 -42.87
C HIS A 234 12.43 -21.82 -41.49
N ALA A 235 12.52 -20.61 -40.93
CA ALA A 235 12.99 -20.37 -39.57
C ALA A 235 12.06 -21.02 -38.52
N THR A 236 12.30 -22.30 -38.26
CA THR A 236 11.88 -22.94 -37.02
C THR A 236 12.64 -22.26 -35.87
N PRO A 237 11.97 -21.85 -34.77
CA PRO A 237 12.67 -21.29 -33.62
C PRO A 237 13.70 -22.28 -33.10
N SER A 238 14.91 -21.81 -32.80
CA SER A 238 16.00 -22.71 -32.39
C SER A 238 15.62 -23.46 -31.10
N GLU A 239 16.27 -24.60 -30.84
CA GLU A 239 15.95 -25.39 -29.64
C GLU A 239 16.19 -24.59 -28.34
N GLU A 240 17.15 -23.66 -28.35
CA GLU A 240 17.37 -22.68 -27.27
C GLU A 240 16.20 -21.69 -27.12
N GLU A 241 15.63 -21.18 -28.22
CA GLU A 241 14.46 -20.30 -28.17
C GLU A 241 13.21 -21.01 -27.68
N MET A 242 12.98 -22.25 -28.12
CA MET A 242 11.88 -23.09 -27.61
C MET A 242 12.07 -23.40 -26.13
N MET A 243 13.30 -23.66 -25.66
CA MET A 243 13.61 -23.81 -24.25
C MET A 243 13.38 -22.51 -23.45
N SER A 244 13.76 -21.35 -24.01
CA SER A 244 13.46 -20.03 -23.45
C SER A 244 11.95 -19.78 -23.30
N LEU A 245 11.16 -20.10 -24.33
CA LEU A 245 9.70 -19.97 -24.33
C LEU A 245 9.05 -20.90 -23.30
N LYS A 246 9.47 -22.17 -23.26
CA LYS A 246 9.01 -23.19 -22.31
C LYS A 246 9.30 -22.78 -20.87
N GLU A 247 10.45 -22.16 -20.59
CA GLU A 247 10.78 -21.65 -19.25
C GLU A 247 9.95 -20.40 -18.89
N ARG A 248 9.76 -19.45 -19.83
CA ARG A 248 8.86 -18.29 -19.65
C ARG A 248 7.44 -18.74 -19.31
N MET A 249 6.89 -19.69 -20.06
CA MET A 249 5.56 -20.27 -19.81
C MET A 249 5.50 -20.98 -18.46
N SER A 250 6.53 -21.75 -18.09
CA SER A 250 6.62 -22.37 -16.75
C SER A 250 6.67 -21.34 -15.61
N ARG A 251 7.38 -20.22 -15.80
CA ARG A 251 7.41 -19.09 -14.85
C ARG A 251 6.04 -18.41 -14.76
N GLN A 252 5.34 -18.23 -15.88
CA GLN A 252 4.00 -17.65 -15.94
C GLN A 252 2.94 -18.55 -15.27
N GLN A 253 2.93 -19.85 -15.57
CA GLN A 253 2.07 -20.84 -14.89
C GLN A 253 2.33 -20.85 -13.37
N ARG A 254 3.60 -20.77 -12.93
CA ARG A 254 3.94 -20.63 -11.51
C ARG A 254 3.43 -19.32 -10.88
N ARG A 255 3.38 -18.21 -11.62
CA ARG A 255 2.75 -16.94 -11.17
C ARG A 255 1.22 -17.09 -11.06
N VAL A 256 0.56 -17.62 -12.08
CA VAL A 256 -0.90 -17.84 -12.11
C VAL A 256 -1.33 -18.79 -10.98
N LYS A 257 -0.65 -19.93 -10.79
CA LYS A 257 -0.93 -20.88 -9.70
C LYS A 257 -0.76 -20.25 -8.30
N ARG A 258 0.17 -19.30 -8.14
CA ARG A 258 0.32 -18.51 -6.90
C ARG A 258 -0.78 -17.46 -6.73
N ALA A 259 -1.27 -16.85 -7.81
CA ALA A 259 -2.39 -15.92 -7.78
C ALA A 259 -3.69 -16.63 -7.38
N ILE A 260 -4.04 -17.74 -8.07
CA ILE A 260 -5.22 -18.57 -7.75
C ILE A 260 -5.19 -19.04 -6.29
N LYS A 261 -4.02 -19.48 -5.77
CA LYS A 261 -3.91 -19.89 -4.35
C LYS A 261 -4.09 -18.73 -3.35
N ARG A 262 -3.73 -17.50 -3.71
CA ARG A 262 -4.01 -16.30 -2.88
C ARG A 262 -5.50 -15.97 -2.90
N GLU A 263 -6.11 -16.03 -4.07
CA GLU A 263 -7.53 -15.71 -4.26
C GLU A 263 -8.44 -16.70 -3.52
N ALA A 264 -8.19 -18.01 -3.69
CA ALA A 264 -8.91 -19.05 -2.95
C ALA A 264 -8.83 -18.84 -1.42
N LYS A 265 -7.66 -18.45 -0.90
CA LYS A 265 -7.50 -18.13 0.53
C LYS A 265 -8.29 -16.87 0.94
N ARG A 266 -8.38 -15.84 0.09
CA ARG A 266 -9.20 -14.64 0.36
C ARG A 266 -10.67 -15.02 0.47
N VAL A 267 -11.19 -15.77 -0.50
CA VAL A 267 -12.58 -16.24 -0.52
C VAL A 267 -12.89 -17.13 0.70
N GLU A 268 -11.97 -18.02 1.09
CA GLU A 268 -12.11 -18.84 2.31
C GLU A 268 -12.16 -17.98 3.59
N GLU A 269 -11.28 -16.97 3.71
CA GLU A 269 -11.26 -16.05 4.85
C GLU A 269 -12.52 -15.17 4.92
N GLU A 270 -13.06 -14.76 3.77
CA GLU A 270 -14.32 -14.01 3.66
C GLU A 270 -15.53 -14.86 4.03
N ARG A 271 -15.63 -16.11 3.54
CA ARG A 271 -16.68 -17.06 3.97
C ARG A 271 -16.63 -17.29 5.49
N ARG A 272 -15.44 -17.44 6.07
CA ARG A 272 -15.26 -17.59 7.53
C ARG A 272 -15.57 -16.32 8.33
N LYS A 273 -15.53 -15.13 7.71
CA LYS A 273 -16.01 -13.88 8.34
C LYS A 273 -17.54 -13.83 8.34
N VAL A 274 -18.18 -14.16 7.21
CA VAL A 274 -19.65 -14.23 7.09
C VAL A 274 -20.23 -15.26 8.07
N GLU A 275 -19.67 -16.47 8.11
CA GLU A 275 -20.05 -17.54 9.04
C GLU A 275 -19.98 -17.09 10.52
N LYS A 276 -18.90 -16.40 10.90
CA LYS A 276 -18.74 -15.84 12.26
C LYS A 276 -19.74 -14.72 12.56
N GLU A 277 -20.12 -13.92 11.57
CA GLU A 277 -21.12 -12.87 11.73
C GLU A 277 -22.53 -13.46 11.85
N GLU A 278 -22.85 -14.47 11.04
CA GLU A 278 -24.11 -15.22 11.10
C GLU A 278 -24.25 -15.97 12.43
N ALA A 279 -23.19 -16.64 12.90
CA ALA A 279 -23.17 -17.28 14.22
C ALA A 279 -23.37 -16.27 15.37
N ARG A 280 -22.81 -15.06 15.25
CA ARG A 280 -23.06 -13.96 16.21
C ARG A 280 -24.50 -13.47 16.18
N LYS A 281 -25.09 -13.30 14.99
CA LYS A 281 -26.51 -12.93 14.83
C LYS A 281 -27.42 -13.97 15.46
N LYS A 282 -27.20 -15.25 15.17
CA LYS A 282 -27.94 -16.38 15.76
C LYS A 282 -27.77 -16.46 17.28
N ALA A 283 -26.58 -16.17 17.82
CA ALA A 283 -26.38 -16.12 19.28
C ALA A 283 -27.12 -14.95 19.95
N ILE A 284 -27.17 -13.77 19.31
CA ILE A 284 -27.94 -12.61 19.79
C ILE A 284 -29.45 -12.88 19.73
N GLU A 285 -29.92 -13.50 18.64
CA GLU A 285 -31.31 -13.92 18.47
C GLU A 285 -31.73 -14.98 19.50
N ALA A 286 -30.89 -16.01 19.73
CA ALA A 286 -31.11 -17.00 20.77
C ALA A 286 -31.16 -16.37 22.17
N ALA A 287 -30.27 -15.43 22.49
CA ALA A 287 -30.30 -14.70 23.76
C ALA A 287 -31.55 -13.81 23.91
N ARG A 288 -32.03 -13.20 22.81
CA ARG A 288 -33.28 -12.42 22.79
C ARG A 288 -34.50 -13.33 22.99
N LEU A 289 -34.50 -14.54 22.43
CA LEU A 289 -35.53 -15.56 22.68
C LEU A 289 -35.47 -16.08 24.12
N GLU A 290 -34.29 -16.36 24.67
CA GLU A 290 -34.12 -16.78 26.06
C GLU A 290 -34.59 -15.71 27.05
N ALA A 291 -34.32 -14.43 26.76
CA ALA A 291 -34.86 -13.31 27.53
C ALA A 291 -36.40 -13.21 27.40
N ARG A 292 -36.94 -13.34 26.18
CA ARG A 292 -38.39 -13.35 25.91
C ARG A 292 -39.13 -14.45 26.66
N MET A 293 -38.51 -15.61 26.87
CA MET A 293 -39.07 -16.73 27.64
C MET A 293 -39.04 -16.53 29.17
N LYS A 294 -38.38 -15.47 29.68
CA LYS A 294 -38.26 -15.16 31.11
C LYS A 294 -39.11 -13.97 31.57
N LEU A 295 -39.69 -13.22 30.63
CA LEU A 295 -40.56 -12.07 30.91
C LEU A 295 -42.02 -12.48 31.05
N SER A 296 -42.78 -11.74 31.86
CA SER A 296 -44.24 -11.88 31.91
C SER A 296 -44.90 -11.34 30.63
N PRO A 297 -46.17 -11.71 30.34
CA PRO A 297 -46.93 -11.17 29.21
C PRO A 297 -47.21 -9.65 29.25
N GLU A 298 -46.90 -8.97 30.35
CA GLU A 298 -47.02 -7.51 30.47
C GLU A 298 -45.69 -6.83 30.14
N GLU A 299 -44.60 -7.28 30.77
CA GLU A 299 -43.23 -6.83 30.46
C GLU A 299 -42.86 -7.10 28.99
N LEU A 300 -43.36 -8.19 28.40
CA LEU A 300 -43.15 -8.49 26.99
C LEU A 300 -43.81 -7.46 26.06
N ARG A 301 -45.02 -6.98 26.39
CA ARG A 301 -45.70 -5.93 25.61
C ARG A 301 -44.96 -4.59 25.73
N GLU A 302 -44.50 -4.24 26.93
CA GLU A 302 -43.64 -3.07 27.12
C GLU A 302 -42.33 -3.18 26.33
N ALA A 303 -41.71 -4.37 26.29
CA ALA A 303 -40.47 -4.60 25.55
C ALA A 303 -40.68 -4.42 24.03
N GLU A 304 -41.76 -4.99 23.47
CA GLU A 304 -42.12 -4.82 22.05
C GLU A 304 -42.52 -3.37 21.72
N GLU A 305 -43.10 -2.62 22.66
CA GLU A 305 -43.38 -1.19 22.48
C GLU A 305 -42.11 -0.33 22.51
N LYS A 306 -41.22 -0.55 23.48
CA LYS A 306 -39.90 0.11 23.56
C LYS A 306 -39.05 -0.19 22.32
N GLU A 307 -39.09 -1.42 21.81
CA GLU A 307 -38.34 -1.81 20.61
C GLU A 307 -38.90 -1.17 19.33
N ARG A 308 -40.23 -1.03 19.19
CA ARG A 308 -40.86 -0.26 18.10
C ARG A 308 -40.52 1.23 18.15
N LEU A 309 -40.51 1.86 19.32
CA LEU A 309 -40.10 3.26 19.48
C LEU A 309 -38.62 3.46 19.08
N ILE A 310 -37.74 2.54 19.47
CA ILE A 310 -36.33 2.54 19.07
C ILE A 310 -36.16 2.30 17.56
N GLU A 311 -37.04 1.53 16.91
CA GLU A 311 -37.04 1.34 15.46
C GLU A 311 -37.54 2.58 14.71
N GLN A 312 -38.56 3.27 15.23
CA GLN A 312 -39.04 4.56 14.73
C GLN A 312 -37.95 5.64 14.83
N GLU A 313 -37.32 5.80 16.00
CA GLU A 313 -36.21 6.74 16.20
C GLU A 313 -35.05 6.47 15.22
N LYS A 314 -34.71 5.20 14.98
CA LYS A 314 -33.71 4.81 13.97
C LYS A 314 -34.13 5.15 12.54
N ALA A 315 -35.41 4.98 12.20
CA ALA A 315 -35.94 5.32 10.88
C ALA A 315 -35.92 6.83 10.64
N GLU A 316 -36.39 7.63 11.59
CA GLU A 316 -36.35 9.09 11.57
C GLU A 316 -34.91 9.61 11.48
N ASN A 317 -34.00 9.08 12.29
CA ASN A 317 -32.57 9.43 12.24
C ASN A 317 -31.94 9.03 10.89
N ALA A 318 -32.30 7.87 10.32
CA ALA A 318 -31.88 7.48 8.99
C ALA A 318 -32.46 8.37 7.87
N GLU A 319 -33.61 9.03 8.07
CA GLU A 319 -34.13 10.05 7.15
C GLU A 319 -33.44 11.41 7.34
N LEU A 320 -33.18 11.84 8.57
CA LEU A 320 -32.36 13.03 8.86
C LEU A 320 -30.95 12.92 8.25
N ILE A 321 -30.30 11.75 8.37
CA ILE A 321 -29.01 11.47 7.73
C ILE A 321 -29.13 11.52 6.21
N ARG A 322 -30.17 10.91 5.61
CA ARG A 322 -30.40 10.96 4.15
C ARG A 322 -30.64 12.39 3.65
N LYS A 323 -31.42 13.19 4.38
CA LYS A 323 -31.66 14.62 4.08
C LYS A 323 -30.36 15.42 4.17
N TRP A 324 -29.59 15.28 5.25
CA TRP A 324 -28.31 15.95 5.42
C TRP A 324 -27.29 15.59 4.31
N VAL A 325 -27.25 14.33 3.87
CA VAL A 325 -26.41 13.89 2.74
C VAL A 325 -26.83 14.59 1.43
N LEU A 326 -28.13 14.75 1.19
CA LEU A 326 -28.64 15.46 0.00
C LEU A 326 -28.33 16.96 0.05
N GLU A 327 -28.59 17.63 1.18
CA GLU A 327 -28.29 19.05 1.39
C GLU A 327 -26.79 19.34 1.24
N ASN A 328 -25.93 18.51 1.83
CA ASN A 328 -24.47 18.63 1.70
C ASN A 328 -23.99 18.34 0.26
N ALA A 329 -24.63 17.41 -0.45
CA ALA A 329 -24.36 17.18 -1.87
C ALA A 329 -24.81 18.35 -2.77
N GLU A 330 -25.92 19.02 -2.45
CA GLU A 330 -26.40 20.21 -3.16
C GLU A 330 -25.51 21.43 -2.88
N ALA A 331 -25.18 21.72 -1.62
CA ALA A 331 -24.25 22.79 -1.26
C ALA A 331 -22.87 22.62 -1.96
N ARG A 332 -22.40 21.37 -2.11
CA ARG A 332 -21.20 21.06 -2.91
C ARG A 332 -21.38 21.32 -4.40
N ARG A 333 -22.57 21.10 -4.99
CA ARG A 333 -22.85 21.47 -6.39
C ARG A 333 -22.86 22.99 -6.54
N GLU A 334 -23.50 23.71 -5.62
CA GLU A 334 -23.59 25.17 -5.61
C GLU A 334 -22.24 25.86 -5.46
N TYR A 335 -21.41 25.39 -4.52
CA TYR A 335 -20.02 25.84 -4.39
C TYR A 335 -19.24 25.63 -5.70
N ASN A 336 -19.45 24.51 -6.41
CA ASN A 336 -18.81 24.29 -7.70
C ASN A 336 -19.42 25.12 -8.85
N ARG A 337 -20.69 25.54 -8.77
CA ARG A 337 -21.31 26.50 -9.72
C ARG A 337 -20.69 27.90 -9.55
N THR A 338 -20.75 28.43 -8.33
CA THR A 338 -20.20 29.75 -7.99
C THR A 338 -18.70 29.84 -8.22
N ARG A 339 -17.93 28.78 -7.89
CA ARG A 339 -16.48 28.75 -8.17
C ARG A 339 -16.17 28.82 -9.68
N ARG A 340 -17.00 28.23 -10.55
CA ARG A 340 -16.83 28.36 -12.01
C ARG A 340 -17.15 29.79 -12.47
N GLN A 341 -18.31 30.31 -12.07
CA GLN A 341 -18.74 31.68 -12.40
C GLN A 341 -17.79 32.79 -11.95
N ASN A 342 -16.90 32.52 -10.99
CA ASN A 342 -15.83 33.45 -10.61
C ASN A 342 -14.60 33.33 -11.54
N TYR A 343 -14.20 32.12 -11.94
CA TYR A 343 -13.14 31.94 -12.95
C TYR A 343 -13.56 32.52 -14.30
N ASP A 344 -14.82 32.31 -14.71
CA ASP A 344 -15.40 32.82 -15.97
C ASP A 344 -15.58 34.37 -16.00
N ARG A 345 -14.91 35.12 -15.10
CA ARG A 345 -14.98 36.59 -14.95
C ARG A 345 -13.63 37.28 -14.67
N ASP A 346 -12.56 36.49 -14.49
CA ASP A 346 -11.19 36.99 -14.33
C ASP A 346 -10.37 36.87 -15.65
N ASP A 347 -10.98 36.30 -16.71
CA ASP A 347 -10.57 36.33 -18.13
C ASP A 347 -11.38 37.40 -18.90
#